data_AF-A0A2S4HCY6-F1
#
_entry.id   AF-A0A2S4HCY6-F1
#
_cell.length_a   1.000
_cell.length_b   1.000
_cell.length_c   1.000
_cell.angle_alpha   90.00
_cell.angle_beta   90.00
_cell.angle_gamma   90.00
#
_symmetry.space_group_name_H-M   'P 1'
#
loop_
_entity.id
_entity.type
_entity.pdbx_description
1 polymer ?
#
loop_
_entity_poly.entity_id
_entity_poly.type
_entity_poly.pdbx_seq_one_letter_code
_entity_poly.pdbx_strand_id
1 'polypeptide(L)'
;MADLGSGKLIALEDYQLYMPLLEAMRLDLEETLEDKPNAVFYPGRSIVVNRFLATLKVMLGEDGSSLAMIDEQSSVSAQSVCSTIKAYHAALLKCAPSAALAN
;
A
#
# COMPACT_ATOMS: atom_id res chain seq x y z
N MET A 1 30.96 10.22 -7.38
CA MET A 1 29.63 10.85 -7.37
C MET A 1 28.61 9.74 -7.42
N ALA A 2 27.99 9.42 -6.29
CA ALA A 2 26.73 8.69 -6.25
C ALA A 2 25.75 9.67 -5.61
N ASP A 3 25.03 10.38 -6.46
CA ASP A 3 23.80 11.05 -6.08
C ASP A 3 22.81 9.92 -5.75
N LEU A 4 22.82 9.48 -4.49
CA LEU A 4 21.74 8.69 -3.93
C LEU A 4 20.56 9.66 -3.89
N GLY A 5 19.82 9.68 -5.00
CA GLY A 5 18.65 10.53 -5.21
C GLY A 5 17.84 10.56 -3.92
N SER A 6 17.35 11.75 -3.58
CA SER A 6 16.70 12.12 -2.32
C SER A 6 15.47 11.28 -1.96
N GLY A 7 15.65 9.97 -1.80
CA GLY A 7 14.67 9.00 -1.38
C GLY A 7 14.42 9.29 0.07
N LYS A 8 13.43 10.15 0.31
CA LYS A 8 13.00 10.54 1.63
C LYS A 8 12.61 9.26 2.36
N LEU A 9 13.46 8.84 3.29
CA LEU A 9 13.13 7.74 4.19
C LEU A 9 11.94 8.18 5.04
N ILE A 10 11.00 7.26 5.23
CA ILE A 10 9.89 7.51 6.16
C ILE A 10 10.39 7.35 7.59
N ALA A 11 9.75 8.04 8.54
CA ALA A 11 10.13 7.91 9.94
C ALA A 11 9.94 6.45 10.41
N LEU A 12 10.83 5.99 11.31
CA LEU A 12 10.78 4.62 11.82
C LEU A 12 9.44 4.29 12.48
N GLU A 13 8.90 5.22 13.26
CA GLU A 13 7.61 5.08 13.94
C GLU A 13 6.46 4.89 12.94
N ASP A 14 6.44 5.71 11.87
CA ASP A 14 5.45 5.58 10.81
C ASP A 14 5.59 4.26 10.05
N TYR A 15 6.83 3.84 9.74
CA TYR A 15 7.08 2.55 9.08
C TYR A 15 6.56 1.38 9.92
N GLN A 16 6.90 1.37 11.21
CA GLN A 16 6.48 0.32 12.16
C GLN A 16 4.97 0.31 12.40
N LEU A 17 4.31 1.47 12.29
CA LEU A 17 2.86 1.56 12.41
C LEU A 17 2.14 1.05 11.14
N TYR A 18 2.57 1.50 9.97
CA TYR A 18 1.81 1.31 8.74
C TYR A 18 2.17 0.05 7.95
N MET A 19 3.44 -0.40 7.99
CA MET A 19 3.88 -1.56 7.22
C MET A 19 3.14 -2.84 7.64
N PRO A 20 2.99 -3.18 8.94
CA PRO A 20 2.29 -4.41 9.33
C PRO A 20 0.81 -4.40 8.96
N LEU A 21 0.16 -3.23 9.00
CA LEU A 21 -1.24 -3.08 8.58
C LEU A 21 -1.41 -3.33 7.09
N LEU A 22 -0.50 -2.77 6.28
CA LEU A 22 -0.48 -2.94 4.84
C LEU A 22 -0.16 -4.40 4.44
N GLU A 23 0.75 -5.06 5.16
CA GLU A 23 1.06 -6.48 5.01
C GLU A 23 -0.14 -7.37 5.34
N ALA A 24 -0.81 -7.13 6.47
CA ALA A 24 -1.99 -7.89 6.85
C ALA A 24 -3.10 -7.79 5.80
N MET A 25 -3.38 -6.58 5.28
CA MET A 25 -4.34 -6.41 4.18
C MET A 25 -3.91 -7.11 2.89
N ARG A 26 -2.60 -7.10 2.59
CA ARG A 26 -2.07 -7.81 1.41
C ARG A 26 -2.32 -9.32 1.51
N LEU A 27 -1.98 -9.90 2.66
CA LEU A 27 -2.12 -11.35 2.90
C LEU A 27 -3.59 -11.78 2.88
N ASP A 28 -4.48 -11.04 3.54
CA ASP A 28 -5.93 -11.32 3.55
C ASP A 28 -6.54 -11.29 2.13
N LEU A 29 -6.09 -10.34 1.29
CA LEU A 29 -6.49 -10.28 -0.11
C LEU A 29 -5.92 -11.42 -0.95
N GLU A 30 -4.66 -11.82 -0.70
CA GLU A 30 -4.04 -12.95 -1.39
C GLU A 30 -4.78 -14.26 -1.06
N GLU A 31 -5.07 -14.52 0.21
CA GLU A 31 -5.86 -15.68 0.64
C GLU A 31 -7.27 -15.66 0.03
N THR A 32 -7.92 -14.49 0.03
CA THR A 32 -9.24 -14.32 -0.61
C THR A 32 -9.18 -14.65 -2.11
N LEU A 33 -8.09 -14.28 -2.80
CA LEU A 33 -7.93 -14.52 -4.23
C LEU A 33 -7.56 -15.97 -4.55
N GLU A 34 -6.89 -16.67 -3.64
CA GLU A 34 -6.68 -18.13 -3.73
C GLU A 34 -8.00 -18.89 -3.63
N ASP A 35 -8.89 -18.52 -2.71
CA ASP A 35 -10.22 -19.14 -2.55
C ASP A 35 -11.22 -18.68 -3.64
N LYS A 36 -11.20 -17.38 -3.98
CA LYS A 36 -12.16 -16.73 -4.88
C LYS A 36 -11.45 -15.78 -5.85
N PRO A 37 -10.87 -16.30 -6.96
CA PRO A 37 -10.07 -15.49 -7.90
C PRO A 37 -10.86 -14.39 -8.61
N ASN A 38 -12.19 -14.54 -8.72
CA ASN A 38 -13.09 -13.57 -9.33
C ASN A 38 -13.85 -12.73 -8.29
N ALA A 39 -13.39 -12.66 -7.05
CA ALA A 39 -14.01 -11.84 -6.01
C ALA A 39 -14.09 -10.36 -6.43
N VAL A 40 -15.19 -9.71 -6.07
CA VAL A 40 -15.44 -8.29 -6.32
C VAL A 40 -15.86 -7.61 -5.03
N PHE A 41 -15.43 -6.36 -4.86
CA PHE A 41 -15.91 -5.48 -3.80
C PHE A 41 -16.98 -4.55 -4.36
N TYR A 42 -18.09 -4.45 -3.62
CA TYR A 42 -19.18 -3.54 -3.98
C TYR A 42 -18.83 -2.08 -3.64
N PRO A 43 -19.44 -1.12 -4.34
CA PRO A 43 -19.23 0.31 -4.10
C PRO A 43 -19.31 0.71 -2.62
N GLY A 44 -18.48 1.66 -2.21
CA GLY A 44 -18.44 2.19 -0.83
C GLY A 44 -17.77 1.28 0.22
N ARG A 45 -17.41 0.03 -0.10
CA ARG A 45 -16.69 -0.87 0.83
C ARG A 45 -15.21 -0.47 1.03
N SER A 46 -14.64 0.34 0.14
CA SER A 46 -13.22 0.68 0.09
C SER A 46 -12.86 2.01 0.79
N ILE A 47 -13.83 2.75 1.36
CA ILE A 47 -13.57 4.10 1.93
C ILE A 47 -12.47 4.08 2.99
N VAL A 48 -12.51 3.11 3.91
CA VAL A 48 -11.51 3.01 4.99
C VAL A 48 -10.13 2.69 4.40
N VAL A 49 -10.07 1.77 3.45
CA VAL A 49 -8.82 1.40 2.75
C VAL A 49 -8.28 2.60 2.00
N ASN A 50 -9.11 3.35 1.27
CA ASN A 50 -8.69 4.55 0.56
C ASN A 50 -8.19 5.66 1.49
N ARG A 51 -8.83 5.87 2.65
CA ARG A 51 -8.30 6.83 3.63
C ARG A 51 -6.91 6.43 4.11
N PHE A 52 -6.72 5.15 4.39
CA PHE A 52 -5.42 4.61 4.75
C PHE A 52 -4.39 4.78 3.62
N LEU A 53 -4.73 4.41 2.39
CA LEU A 53 -3.87 4.58 1.22
C LEU A 53 -3.56 6.04 0.92
N ALA A 54 -4.49 6.96 1.18
CA ALA A 54 -4.26 8.40 1.03
C ALA A 54 -3.20 8.88 2.03
N THR A 55 -3.25 8.41 3.29
CA THR A 55 -2.20 8.68 4.28
C THR A 55 -0.85 8.17 3.81
N LEU A 56 -0.77 6.93 3.31
CA LEU A 56 0.47 6.38 2.77
C LEU A 56 0.97 7.18 1.57
N LYS A 57 0.07 7.59 0.68
CA LYS A 57 0.38 8.36 -0.52
C LYS A 57 1.05 9.70 -0.17
N VAL A 58 0.54 10.38 0.85
CA VAL A 58 1.12 11.64 1.35
C VAL A 58 2.49 11.39 1.98
N MET A 59 2.61 10.34 2.80
CA MET A 59 3.86 9.97 3.47
C MET A 59 4.98 9.63 2.47
N LEU A 60 4.65 8.93 1.39
CA LEU A 60 5.56 8.52 0.33
C LEU A 60 5.98 9.67 -0.61
N GLY A 61 5.38 10.86 -0.51
CA GLY A 61 5.78 12.03 -1.30
C GLY A 61 5.72 11.77 -2.82
N GLU A 62 6.84 12.00 -3.52
CA GLU A 62 6.94 11.82 -4.97
C GLU A 62 6.68 10.36 -5.39
N ASP A 63 7.20 9.38 -4.65
CA ASP A 63 6.95 7.95 -4.90
C ASP A 63 5.46 7.61 -4.75
N GLY A 64 4.78 8.27 -3.81
CA GLY A 64 3.35 8.13 -3.58
C GLY A 64 2.50 8.75 -4.69
N SER A 65 2.94 9.84 -5.31
CA SER A 65 2.15 10.62 -6.28
C SER A 65 1.64 9.78 -7.46
N SER A 66 2.43 8.80 -7.89
CA SER A 66 2.13 7.89 -9.01
C SER A 66 1.17 6.74 -8.66
N LEU A 67 0.93 6.47 -7.37
CA LEU A 67 0.14 5.32 -6.92
C LEU A 67 -1.37 5.55 -7.13
N ALA A 68 -2.07 4.52 -7.61
CA ALA A 68 -3.51 4.59 -7.84
C ALA A 68 -4.32 4.51 -6.52
N MET A 69 -5.48 5.15 -6.48
CA MET A 69 -6.49 4.93 -5.43
C MET A 69 -7.50 3.87 -5.90
N ILE A 70 -8.26 3.31 -4.98
CA ILE A 70 -9.34 2.37 -5.30
C ILE A 70 -10.57 3.17 -5.77
N ASP A 71 -11.22 2.74 -6.85
CA ASP A 71 -12.49 3.34 -7.26
C ASP A 71 -13.60 2.98 -6.24
N GLU A 72 -14.26 3.99 -5.69
CA GLU A 72 -15.35 3.83 -4.71
C GLU A 72 -16.73 3.83 -5.35
N GLN A 73 -16.84 4.29 -6.60
CA GLN A 73 -18.12 4.49 -7.29
C GLN A 73 -18.59 3.24 -8.06
N SER A 74 -17.67 2.36 -8.41
CA SER A 74 -17.95 1.13 -9.15
C SER A 74 -17.58 -0.12 -8.36
N SER A 75 -18.06 -1.28 -8.83
CA SER A 75 -17.56 -2.56 -8.33
C SER A 75 -16.11 -2.75 -8.79
N VAL A 76 -15.21 -3.05 -7.86
CA VAL A 76 -13.79 -3.27 -8.15
C VAL A 76 -13.42 -4.72 -7.92
N SER A 77 -12.61 -5.31 -8.81
CA SER A 77 -12.13 -6.67 -8.60
C SER A 77 -11.15 -6.72 -7.41
N ALA A 78 -11.21 -7.79 -6.64
CA ALA A 78 -10.26 -8.01 -5.55
C ALA A 78 -8.81 -8.07 -6.06
N GLN A 79 -8.62 -8.55 -7.29
CA GLN A 79 -7.32 -8.56 -7.98
C GLN A 79 -6.78 -7.13 -8.18
N SER A 80 -7.63 -6.19 -8.58
CA SER A 80 -7.23 -4.78 -8.75
C SER A 80 -6.86 -4.16 -7.41
N VAL A 81 -7.67 -4.39 -6.37
CA VAL A 81 -7.36 -3.91 -5.01
C VAL A 81 -6.04 -4.50 -4.50
N CYS A 82 -5.83 -5.81 -4.63
CA CYS A 82 -4.58 -6.47 -4.26
C CYS A 82 -3.37 -5.88 -5.00
N SER A 83 -3.51 -5.61 -6.31
CA SER A 83 -2.46 -4.98 -7.11
C SER A 83 -2.11 -3.58 -6.60
N THR A 84 -3.12 -2.78 -6.25
CA THR A 84 -2.93 -1.46 -5.62
C THR A 84 -2.21 -1.60 -4.28
N ILE A 85 -2.67 -2.48 -3.37
CA ILE A 85 -2.02 -2.72 -2.08
C ILE A 85 -0.55 -3.14 -2.24
N LYS A 86 -0.24 -4.03 -3.21
CA LYS A 86 1.13 -4.45 -3.54
C LYS A 86 2.00 -3.30 -4.01
N ALA A 87 1.45 -2.37 -4.80
CA ALA A 87 2.19 -1.20 -5.26
C ALA A 87 2.57 -0.27 -4.09
N TYR A 88 1.64 -0.03 -3.16
CA TYR A 88 1.93 0.72 -1.93
C TYR A 88 2.94 0.00 -1.05
N HIS A 89 2.84 -1.32 -0.91
CA HIS A 89 3.76 -2.13 -0.12
C HIS A 89 5.19 -2.06 -0.69
N ALA A 90 5.34 -2.20 -2.00
CA ALA A 90 6.63 -2.07 -2.68
C ALA A 90 7.22 -0.66 -2.55
N ALA A 91 6.39 0.39 -2.60
CA ALA A 91 6.84 1.76 -2.37
C ALA A 91 7.31 1.97 -0.93
N LEU A 92 6.54 1.49 0.06
CA LEU A 92 6.88 1.61 1.47
C LEU A 92 8.19 0.90 1.83
N LEU A 93 8.42 -0.29 1.26
CA LEU A 93 9.69 -1.03 1.40
C LEU A 93 10.90 -0.24 0.87
N LYS A 94 10.76 0.48 -0.25
CA LYS A 94 11.85 1.27 -0.82
C LYS A 94 12.25 2.45 0.06
N CYS A 95 11.28 3.01 0.80
CA CYS A 95 11.49 4.13 1.71
C CYS A 95 11.80 3.67 3.15
N ALA A 96 11.94 2.36 3.38
CA ALA A 96 12.15 1.80 4.71
C ALA A 96 13.41 2.39 5.36
N PRO A 97 13.32 2.89 6.61
CA PRO A 97 14.50 3.35 7.32
C PRO A 97 15.45 2.18 7.55
N SER A 98 16.76 2.43 7.47
CA SER A 98 17.78 1.38 7.61
C SER A 98 17.65 0.56 8.90
N ALA A 99 17.23 1.18 9.99
CA ALA A 99 16.96 0.52 11.27
C ALA A 99 15.80 -0.49 11.22
N ALA A 100 14.86 -0.34 10.28
CA ALA A 100 13.75 -1.28 10.09
C ALA A 100 14.17 -2.52 9.27
N LEU A 101 15.24 -2.42 8.47
CA LEU A 101 15.75 -3.51 7.62
C LEU A 101 16.82 -4.37 8.33
N ALA A 102 17.23 -3.99 9.54
CA ALA A 102 18.30 -4.64 10.31
C ALA A 102 17.81 -5.74 11.27
N ASN A 103 16.48 -5.95 11.33
CA ASN A 103 15.83 -7.06 12.04
C ASN A 103 15.30 -8.08 11.05
#